data_AF-A0A9X0L7Z3-F1
#
_entry.id   AF-A0A9X0L7Z3-F1
#
_cell.length_a   1.000
_cell.length_b   1.000
_cell.length_c   1.000
_cell.angle_alpha   90.00
_cell.angle_beta   90.00
_cell.angle_gamma   90.00
#
_symmetry.space_group_name_H-M   'P 1'
#
loop_
_entity.id
_entity.type
_entity.pdbx_description
1 polymer ?
#
loop_
_entity_poly.entity_id
_entity_poly.type
_entity_poly.pdbx_seq_one_letter_code
_entity_poly.pdbx_strand_id
1 'polypeptide(L)' 'MVGLATWYFIPWFALVVFTIPLLLLDFAIGVVFVTRPGAMGQVGRGMLIGLIAAPLTLLLFLPGLLLVQAINLV' A
#
# COMPACT_ATOMS: atom_id res chain seq x y z
N MET A 1 13.59 15.75 22.23
CA MET A 1 12.98 15.58 20.89
C MET A 1 13.33 14.24 20.26
N VAL A 2 14.61 13.82 20.23
CA VAL A 2 15.04 12.52 19.67
C VAL A 2 14.28 11.33 20.27
N GLY A 3 14.18 11.22 21.60
CA GLY A 3 13.49 10.10 22.24
C GLY A 3 12.01 9.96 21.86
N LEU A 4 11.27 11.07 21.75
CA LEU A 4 9.86 11.07 21.33
C LEU A 4 9.70 10.55 19.89
N ALA A 5 10.54 11.08 18.98
CA ALA A 5 10.53 10.63 17.58
C ALA A 5 10.87 9.14 17.49
N THR A 6 11.92 8.69 18.18
CA THR A 6 12.33 7.27 18.19
C THR A 6 11.18 6.36 18.63
N TRP A 7 10.55 6.64 19.78
CA TRP A 7 9.47 5.78 20.27
C TRP A 7 8.19 5.86 19.41
N TYR A 8 7.91 7.00 18.78
CA TYR A 8 6.79 7.13 17.86
C TYR A 8 7.01 6.34 16.56
N PHE A 9 8.22 6.37 15.99
CA PHE A 9 8.52 5.75 14.69
C PHE A 9 8.90 4.27 14.75
N ILE A 10 9.42 3.75 15.86
CA ILE A 10 9.80 2.33 16.00
C ILE A 10 8.67 1.35 15.59
N PRO A 11 7.41 1.52 16.04
CA PRO A 11 6.31 0.63 15.65
C PRO A 11 6.06 0.63 14.13
N TRP A 12 6.14 1.81 13.50
CA TRP A 12 5.97 1.97 12.05
C TRP A 12 7.16 1.42 11.28
N PHE A 13 8.36 1.48 11.85
CA PHE A 13 9.56 0.96 11.23
C PHE A 13 9.48 -0.56 11.05
N ALA A 14 8.97 -1.29 12.05
CA ALA A 14 8.73 -2.72 11.93
C ALA A 14 7.77 -3.04 10.76
N LEU A 15 6.67 -2.27 10.64
CA LEU A 15 5.75 -2.42 9.52
C LEU A 15 6.46 -2.21 8.18
N VAL A 16 7.26 -1.17 8.02
CA VAL A 16 8.01 -0.92 6.77
C VAL A 16 8.97 -2.08 6.46
N VAL A 17 9.76 -2.52 7.45
CA VAL A 17 10.77 -3.58 7.28
C VAL A 17 10.16 -4.91 6.84
N PHE A 18 8.96 -5.27 7.34
CA PHE A 18 8.32 -6.53 6.96
C PHE A 18 7.37 -6.40 5.77
N THR A 19 6.67 -5.28 5.66
CA THR A 19 5.62 -5.10 4.64
C THR A 19 6.23 -4.81 3.27
N ILE A 20 7.30 -4.03 3.19
CA ILE A 20 7.95 -3.72 1.90
C ILE A 20 8.47 -4.99 1.20
N PRO A 21 9.23 -5.90 1.86
CA PRO A 21 9.65 -7.14 1.24
C PRO A 21 8.48 -8.03 0.81
N LEU A 22 7.42 -8.13 1.61
CA LEU A 22 6.23 -8.91 1.26
C LEU A 22 5.50 -8.33 0.04
N LEU A 23 5.36 -7.01 -0.04
CA LEU A 23 4.80 -6.33 -1.21
C LEU A 23 5.65 -6.55 -2.46
N LEU A 24 6.98 -6.49 -2.35
CA LEU A 24 7.88 -6.76 -3.47
C LEU A 24 7.76 -8.21 -3.96
N LEU A 25 7.62 -9.16 -3.02
CA LEU A 25 7.39 -10.56 -3.35
C LEU A 25 6.05 -10.77 -4.06
N ASP A 26 4.98 -10.19 -3.53
CA ASP A 26 3.63 -10.24 -4.12
C ASP A 26 3.61 -9.63 -5.52
N PHE A 27 4.27 -8.48 -5.70
CA PHE A 27 4.47 -7.84 -7.00
C PHE A 27 5.21 -8.76 -7.98
N ALA A 28 6.33 -9.36 -7.56
CA ALA A 28 7.10 -10.26 -8.41
C ALA A 28 6.28 -11.48 -8.85
N ILE A 29 5.52 -12.09 -7.93
CA ILE A 29 4.62 -13.21 -8.23
C ILE A 29 3.52 -12.77 -9.21
N GLY A 30 2.89 -11.62 -8.97
CA GLY A 30 1.86 -11.06 -9.84
C GLY A 30 2.35 -10.83 -11.27
N VAL A 31 3.56 -10.26 -11.42
CA VAL A 31 4.21 -10.08 -12.73
C VAL A 31 4.44 -11.42 -13.41
N VAL A 32 4.96 -12.43 -12.71
CA VAL A 32 5.18 -13.78 -13.29
C VAL A 32 3.86 -14.44 -13.70
N PHE A 33 2.80 -14.26 -12.93
CA PHE A 33 1.50 -14.86 -13.22
C PHE A 33 0.84 -14.20 -14.43
N VAL A 34 0.99 -12.88 -14.58
CA VAL A 34 0.40 -12.12 -15.70
C VAL A 34 0.90 -12.59 -17.07
N THR A 35 2.10 -13.15 -17.14
CA THR A 35 2.67 -13.66 -18.40
C THR A 35 2.09 -15.03 -18.80
N ARG A 36 1.30 -15.67 -17.94
CA ARG A 36 0.71 -16.99 -18.20
C ARG A 36 -0.67 -16.86 -18.85
N PRO A 37 -1.01 -17.73 -19.83
CA PRO A 37 -2.34 -17.72 -20.42
C PRO A 37 -3.39 -18.28 -19.46
N GLY A 38 -4.66 -17.91 -19.69
CA GLY A 38 -5.81 -18.47 -18.97
C GLY A 38 -5.99 -17.93 -17.55
N ALA A 39 -6.46 -18.78 -16.64
CA ALA A 39 -6.83 -18.38 -15.29
C ALA A 39 -5.65 -17.83 -14.47
N MET A 40 -4.45 -18.37 -14.64
CA MET A 40 -3.25 -17.86 -13.93
C MET A 40 -2.92 -16.40 -14.30
N GLY A 41 -3.09 -16.02 -15.57
CA GLY A 41 -2.93 -14.63 -16.01
C GLY A 41 -3.95 -13.68 -15.39
N GLN A 42 -5.19 -14.15 -15.20
CA GLN A 42 -6.24 -13.36 -14.53
C GLN A 42 -5.92 -13.15 -13.05
N VAL A 43 -5.41 -14.18 -12.35
CA VAL A 43 -4.94 -14.06 -10.97
C VAL A 43 -3.82 -13.03 -10.86
N GLY A 44 -2.80 -13.10 -11.74
CA GLY A 44 -1.71 -12.13 -11.76
C GLY A 44 -2.18 -10.69 -11.94
N ARG A 45 -3.18 -10.45 -12.81
CA ARG A 45 -3.80 -9.11 -12.95
C ARG A 45 -4.50 -8.68 -11.68
N GLY A 46 -5.24 -9.58 -11.04
CA GLY A 46 -5.92 -9.30 -9.77
C GLY A 46 -4.93 -8.92 -8.66
N MET A 47 -3.81 -9.64 -8.55
CA MET A 47 -2.73 -9.32 -7.59
C MET A 47 -2.17 -7.93 -7.83
N LEU A 48 -1.81 -7.59 -9.07
CA LEU A 48 -1.25 -6.27 -9.41
C LEU A 48 -2.26 -5.14 -9.18
N ILE A 49 -3.54 -5.34 -9.50
CA ILE A 49 -4.59 -4.37 -9.21
C ILE A 49 -4.72 -4.16 -7.69
N GLY A 50 -4.76 -5.25 -6.92
CA GLY A 50 -4.83 -5.20 -5.46
C GLY A 50 -3.65 -4.45 -4.84
N LEU A 51 -2.44 -4.66 -5.36
CA LEU A 51 -1.22 -4.01 -4.89
C LEU A 51 -1.24 -2.49 -5.11
N ILE A 52 -1.85 -2.03 -6.20
CA ILE A 52 -1.98 -0.60 -6.52
C ILE A 52 -3.22 0.02 -5.86
N ALA A 53 -4.21 -0.78 -5.47
CA ALA A 53 -5.47 -0.28 -4.90
C ALA A 53 -5.24 0.54 -3.62
N ALA A 54 -4.44 0.05 -2.67
CA ALA A 54 -4.17 0.77 -1.42
C ALA A 54 -3.55 2.18 -1.62
N PRO A 55 -2.46 2.35 -2.41
CA PRO A 55 -1.94 3.68 -2.69
C PRO A 55 -2.92 4.54 -3.49
N LEU A 56 -3.71 3.96 -4.40
CA LEU A 56 -4.73 4.72 -5.13
C LEU A 56 -5.83 5.23 -4.19
N THR A 57 -6.28 4.41 -3.25
CA THR A 57 -7.28 4.81 -2.23
C THR A 57 -6.74 5.96 -1.40
N LEU A 58 -5.51 5.88 -0.91
CA LEU A 58 -4.89 6.99 -0.20
C LEU A 58 -4.85 8.26 -1.06
N LEU A 59 -4.39 8.14 -2.31
CA LEU A 59 -4.28 9.26 -3.23
C LEU A 59 -5.62 9.94 -3.53
N LEU A 60 -6.70 9.17 -3.64
CA LEU A 60 -8.04 9.69 -3.95
C LEU A 60 -8.78 10.23 -2.73
N PHE A 61 -8.71 9.53 -1.59
CA PHE A 61 -9.54 9.86 -0.43
C PHE A 61 -8.85 10.79 0.56
N LEU A 62 -7.52 10.75 0.69
CA LEU A 62 -6.81 11.60 1.63
C LEU A 62 -6.98 13.10 1.33
N PRO A 63 -6.91 13.58 0.08
CA PRO A 63 -7.16 14.99 -0.21
C PRO A 63 -8.57 15.44 0.19
N GLY A 64 -9.58 14.61 -0.07
CA GLY A 64 -10.95 14.88 0.35
C GLY A 64 -11.10 14.96 1.86
N LEU A 65 -10.48 14.02 2.60
CA LEU A 65 -10.43 14.05 4.06
C LEU A 65 -9.81 15.36 4.57
N LEU A 66 -8.67 15.76 4.01
CA LEU A 66 -7.96 16.98 4.40
C LEU A 66 -8.80 18.23 4.12
N LEU A 67 -9.54 18.26 3.00
CA LEU A 67 -10.47 19.36 2.69
C LEU A 67 -11.61 19.46 3.69
N VAL A 68 -12.23 18.33 4.06
CA VAL A 68 -13.31 18.27 5.06
C VAL A 68 -12.83 18.72 6.44
N GLN A 69 -11.63 18.31 6.83
CA GLN A 69 -10.98 18.78 8.07
C GLN A 69 -10.70 20.28 8.04
N ALA A 70 -10.21 20.82 6.90
CA ALA A 70 -9.90 22.24 6.76
C ALA A 70 -11.13 23.15 6.92
N ILE A 71 -12.32 22.65 6.60
CA ILE A 71 -13.60 23.37 6.74
C ILE A 71 -14.36 23.01 8.03
N ASN A 72 -13.71 22.33 8.99
CA ASN A 72 -14.26 21.94 10.30
C ASN A 72 -15.55 21.11 10.22
N LEU A 73 -15.68 20.27 9.20
CA LEU A 73 -16.79 19.33 9.06
C LEU A 73 -16.53 17.97 9.74
N VAL A 74 -15.27 17.72 10.13
CA VAL A 74 -14.76 16.61 10.97
C VAL A 74 -13.61 17.14 11.81
#